data_AF-A0A372EMH4-F1
#
_entry.id   AF-A0A372EMH4-F1
#
_cell.length_a   1.000
_cell.length_b   1.000
_cell.length_c   1.000
_cell.angle_alpha   90.00
_cell.angle_beta   90.00
_cell.angle_gamma   90.00
#
_symmetry.space_group_name_H-M   'P 1'
#
loop_
_entity.id
_entity.type
_entity.pdbx_description
1 polymer ?
#
loop_
_entity_poly.entity_id
_entity_poly.type
_entity_poly.pdbx_seq_one_letter_code
_entity_poly.pdbx_strand_id
1 'polypeptide(L)'
;MKPLPLLVSLVSLSALALAPAALAQAPASQAVAKPATQTPTQKRAPLARSAAKAVEEATPIDEDTDVSLSDAELAVAQRVYVGNIPCELGNAVQVTPAKRQGFFILQVDKPRKARYFMHPVESRTGAIRLEDPKRGALWLQLGNKSMLMSQKLGLRVADECMSPEQVTLADEMKRNPPRSILEPAEPHR
;
A
#
# COMPACT_ATOMS: atom_id res chain seq x y z
N MET A 1 3.75 -5.56 54.87
CA MET A 1 3.00 -4.65 55.77
C MET A 1 3.27 -3.20 55.36
N LYS A 2 2.46 -2.22 55.79
CA LYS A 2 2.61 -0.76 55.53
C LYS A 2 3.53 -0.11 56.60
N PRO A 3 3.88 1.21 56.59
CA PRO A 3 3.65 2.33 55.63
C PRO A 3 4.99 2.86 55.03
N LEU A 4 5.14 3.91 54.17
CA LEU A 4 4.69 5.34 54.14
C LEU A 4 5.20 6.17 55.35
N PRO A 5 5.48 7.51 55.26
CA PRO A 5 5.47 8.48 54.15
C PRO A 5 6.92 8.90 53.75
N LEU A 6 7.34 10.09 53.28
CA LEU A 6 6.80 11.46 53.05
C LEU A 6 7.68 12.13 51.94
N LEU A 7 7.21 13.00 51.03
CA LEU A 7 7.05 14.46 51.18
C LEU A 7 6.32 15.09 49.98
N VAL A 8 5.63 16.22 50.20
CA VAL A 8 4.85 16.98 49.21
C VAL A 8 5.31 18.44 49.21
N SER A 9 5.42 19.05 48.03
CA SER A 9 5.49 20.51 47.86
C SER A 9 4.63 20.95 46.68
N LEU A 10 3.59 21.75 46.94
CA LEU A 10 2.90 22.53 45.91
C LEU A 10 3.53 23.93 45.86
N VAL A 11 3.67 24.47 44.65
CA VAL A 11 3.64 25.92 44.41
C VAL A 11 2.66 26.16 43.25
N SER A 12 1.93 27.26 43.31
CA SER A 12 0.74 27.52 42.48
C SER A 12 0.77 28.92 41.87
N LEU A 13 -0.25 29.23 41.05
CA LEU A 13 -0.51 30.53 40.39
C LEU A 13 0.50 30.88 39.26
N SER A 14 0.14 31.68 38.24
CA SER A 14 -1.09 32.47 38.02
C SER A 14 -1.68 32.25 36.62
N ALA A 15 -2.99 32.41 36.49
CA ALA A 15 -3.63 32.72 35.20
C ALA A 15 -3.66 34.23 34.97
N LEU A 16 -3.65 34.68 33.71
CA LEU A 16 -3.92 36.07 33.36
C LEU A 16 -4.82 36.11 32.11
N ALA A 17 -5.97 36.76 32.23
CA ALA A 17 -6.94 36.90 31.15
C ALA A 17 -7.24 38.39 30.95
N LEU A 18 -7.07 38.89 29.71
CA LEU A 18 -7.55 40.21 29.31
C LEU A 18 -8.33 40.13 27.98
N ALA A 19 -9.56 40.60 28.06
CA ALA A 19 -10.36 41.18 26.99
C ALA A 19 -10.81 42.57 27.52
N PRO A 20 -11.59 43.40 26.79
CA PRO A 20 -12.12 43.24 25.44
C PRO A 20 -11.84 44.47 24.53
N ALA A 21 -12.43 44.49 23.34
CA ALA A 21 -12.71 45.73 22.61
C ALA A 21 -14.13 45.67 22.01
N ALA A 22 -14.89 46.76 22.16
CA ALA A 22 -16.20 47.00 21.54
C ALA A 22 -16.09 48.32 20.71
N LEU A 23 -17.10 48.91 20.08
CA LEU A 23 -18.57 48.77 20.14
C LEU A 23 -19.17 49.29 18.80
N ALA A 24 -20.49 49.47 18.73
CA ALA A 24 -21.29 50.10 17.66
C ALA A 24 -21.55 49.23 16.41
N GLN A 25 -22.72 49.26 15.77
CA GLN A 25 -23.94 50.07 16.02
C GLN A 25 -25.21 49.29 15.62
N ALA A 26 -26.36 49.66 16.19
CA ALA A 26 -27.70 49.22 15.77
C ALA A 26 -28.48 50.41 15.18
N PRO A 27 -29.55 50.20 14.39
CA PRO A 27 -30.87 49.98 15.00
C PRO A 27 -31.71 48.88 14.31
N ALA A 28 -32.90 48.61 14.84
CA ALA A 28 -33.81 47.55 14.38
C ALA A 28 -34.99 48.08 13.55
N SER A 29 -35.58 47.21 12.72
CA SER A 29 -37.01 47.26 12.35
C SER A 29 -37.54 45.87 11.97
N GLN A 30 -38.84 45.75 11.76
CA GLN A 30 -39.63 44.51 11.75
C GLN A 30 -40.03 44.06 10.34
N ALA A 31 -40.16 42.74 10.11
CA ALA A 31 -41.05 42.15 9.10
C ALA A 31 -41.28 40.64 9.37
N VAL A 32 -42.40 40.10 8.87
CA VAL A 32 -42.82 38.68 9.04
C VAL A 32 -42.78 37.94 7.71
N ALA A 33 -42.23 36.71 7.68
CA ALA A 33 -42.45 35.74 6.60
C ALA A 33 -42.36 34.27 7.11
N LYS A 34 -43.12 33.37 6.46
CA LYS A 34 -43.22 31.94 6.81
C LYS A 34 -41.94 31.15 6.51
N PRO A 35 -41.69 30.02 7.20
CA PRO A 35 -40.71 29.03 6.76
C PRO A 35 -41.17 28.33 5.47
N ALA A 36 -40.25 28.15 4.52
CA ALA A 36 -40.45 27.33 3.33
C ALA A 36 -39.34 26.27 3.26
N THR A 37 -39.72 25.00 3.42
CA THR A 37 -38.77 23.88 3.39
C THR A 37 -38.14 23.74 2.01
N GLN A 38 -36.81 23.93 1.91
CA GLN A 38 -36.04 23.56 0.73
C GLN A 38 -34.91 22.61 1.14
N THR A 39 -35.10 21.33 0.80
CA THR A 39 -34.12 20.28 1.03
C THR A 39 -32.89 20.55 0.16
N PRO A 40 -31.66 20.67 0.74
CA PRO A 40 -30.46 20.86 -0.05
C PRO A 40 -30.12 19.55 -0.77
N THR A 41 -30.51 19.44 -2.05
CA THR A 41 -30.09 18.36 -2.93
C THR A 41 -28.58 18.45 -3.13
N GLN A 42 -27.83 17.65 -2.38
CA GLN A 42 -26.36 17.62 -2.42
C GLN A 42 -25.88 17.13 -3.79
N LYS A 43 -25.73 18.08 -4.72
CA LYS A 43 -25.10 17.88 -6.02
C LYS A 43 -23.62 17.56 -5.78
N ARG A 44 -23.29 16.26 -5.68
CA ARG A 44 -21.92 15.76 -5.46
C ARG A 44 -20.97 16.47 -6.41
N ALA A 45 -20.08 17.30 -5.86
CA ALA A 45 -19.00 17.89 -6.63
C ALA A 45 -18.12 16.76 -7.19
N PRO A 46 -17.60 16.87 -8.43
CA PRO A 46 -16.68 15.89 -8.98
C PRO A 46 -15.43 15.85 -8.11
N LEU A 47 -15.15 14.68 -7.51
CA LEU A 47 -13.94 14.49 -6.72
C LEU A 47 -12.71 14.77 -7.58
N ALA A 48 -11.73 15.49 -7.03
CA ALA A 48 -10.47 15.74 -7.71
C ALA A 48 -9.86 14.42 -8.21
N ARG A 49 -9.27 14.43 -9.41
CA ARG A 49 -8.84 13.22 -10.14
C ARG A 49 -7.88 12.34 -9.32
N SER A 50 -7.10 12.95 -8.42
CA SER A 50 -6.25 12.30 -7.41
C SER A 50 -7.04 11.55 -6.33
N ALA A 51 -8.09 12.16 -5.77
CA ALA A 51 -8.96 11.54 -4.77
C ALA A 51 -9.78 10.39 -5.38
N ALA A 52 -10.31 10.56 -6.59
CA ALA A 52 -11.00 9.48 -7.30
C ALA A 52 -10.08 8.28 -7.56
N LYS A 53 -8.85 8.51 -8.05
CA LYS A 53 -7.85 7.45 -8.29
C LYS A 53 -7.38 6.77 -6.99
N ALA A 54 -7.31 7.50 -5.88
CA ALA A 54 -6.99 6.91 -4.57
C ALA A 54 -8.15 6.06 -4.00
N VAL A 55 -9.40 6.35 -4.35
CA VAL A 55 -10.57 5.51 -4.00
C VAL A 55 -10.64 4.27 -4.88
N GLU A 56 -10.38 4.38 -6.19
CA GLU A 56 -10.22 3.24 -7.11
C GLU A 56 -9.15 2.24 -6.63
N GLU A 57 -8.09 2.74 -5.97
CA GLU A 57 -7.03 1.92 -5.40
C GLU A 57 -7.46 1.15 -4.13
N ALA A 58 -8.54 1.58 -3.45
CA ALA A 58 -9.05 1.04 -2.18
C ALA A 58 -10.47 0.43 -2.25
N THR A 59 -11.16 0.53 -3.39
CA THR A 59 -12.41 -0.20 -3.64
C THR A 59 -12.20 -1.73 -3.66
N PRO A 60 -13.27 -2.54 -3.46
CA PRO A 60 -13.20 -3.99 -3.65
C PRO A 60 -12.58 -4.34 -5.00
N ILE A 61 -11.77 -5.40 -5.01
CA ILE A 61 -11.22 -5.94 -6.26
C ILE A 61 -12.30 -6.68 -7.04
N ASP A 62 -12.20 -6.54 -8.35
CA ASP A 62 -13.03 -7.21 -9.35
C ASP A 62 -12.23 -8.42 -9.88
N GLU A 63 -12.50 -9.59 -9.29
CA GLU A 63 -11.83 -10.89 -9.55
C GLU A 63 -12.32 -11.57 -10.85
N ASP A 64 -13.34 -11.02 -11.52
CA ASP A 64 -13.86 -11.51 -12.79
C ASP A 64 -12.94 -11.04 -13.93
N THR A 65 -12.42 -11.94 -14.77
CA THR A 65 -11.41 -11.57 -15.77
C THR A 65 -11.32 -12.64 -16.85
N ASP A 66 -11.45 -12.25 -18.12
CA ASP A 66 -11.52 -13.16 -19.28
C ASP A 66 -10.18 -13.84 -19.64
N VAL A 67 -9.08 -13.49 -18.93
CA VAL A 67 -7.81 -14.21 -19.04
C VAL A 67 -8.01 -15.66 -18.59
N SER A 68 -7.70 -16.59 -19.47
CA SER A 68 -7.46 -18.00 -19.15
C SER A 68 -5.96 -18.24 -19.07
N LEU A 69 -5.50 -19.07 -18.13
CA LEU A 69 -4.08 -19.41 -17.99
C LEU A 69 -3.73 -20.60 -18.89
N SER A 70 -2.55 -20.57 -19.47
CA SER A 70 -1.90 -21.73 -20.08
C SER A 70 -1.27 -22.66 -19.03
N ASP A 71 -0.92 -23.89 -19.42
CA ASP A 71 -0.20 -24.83 -18.54
C ASP A 71 1.16 -24.28 -18.07
N ALA A 72 1.83 -23.49 -18.91
CA ALA A 72 3.09 -22.81 -18.58
C ALA A 72 2.88 -21.74 -17.49
N GLU A 73 1.79 -20.98 -17.56
CA GLU A 73 1.39 -20.00 -16.56
C GLU A 73 0.93 -20.66 -15.25
N LEU A 74 0.21 -21.79 -15.32
CA LEU A 74 -0.12 -22.61 -14.16
C LEU A 74 1.15 -23.17 -13.47
N ALA A 75 2.17 -23.57 -14.25
CA ALA A 75 3.47 -23.97 -13.72
C ALA A 75 4.29 -22.78 -13.15
N VAL A 76 4.08 -21.56 -13.64
CA VAL A 76 4.61 -20.34 -13.00
C VAL A 76 3.93 -20.11 -11.65
N ALA A 77 2.59 -20.21 -11.58
CA ALA A 77 1.82 -20.00 -10.36
C ALA A 77 2.24 -20.92 -9.20
N GLN A 78 2.57 -22.19 -9.48
CA GLN A 78 3.03 -23.15 -8.47
C GLN A 78 4.33 -22.73 -7.75
N ARG A 79 5.07 -21.75 -8.27
CA ARG A 79 6.35 -21.26 -7.72
C ARG A 79 6.24 -19.88 -7.06
N VAL A 80 5.04 -19.30 -6.99
CA VAL A 80 4.81 -18.00 -6.36
C VAL A 80 4.91 -18.14 -4.84
N TYR A 81 5.71 -17.28 -4.20
CA TYR A 81 5.77 -17.23 -2.73
C TYR A 81 4.50 -16.60 -2.17
N VAL A 82 3.86 -17.29 -1.22
CA VAL A 82 2.58 -16.91 -0.61
C VAL A 82 2.76 -16.61 0.89
N GLY A 83 1.88 -15.78 1.45
CA GLY A 83 1.97 -15.32 2.83
C GLY A 83 2.26 -13.81 2.92
N ASN A 84 2.55 -13.34 4.14
CA ASN A 84 2.91 -11.95 4.39
C ASN A 84 4.41 -11.73 4.14
N ILE A 85 4.75 -11.11 3.01
CA ILE A 85 6.12 -10.86 2.60
C ILE A 85 6.54 -9.46 3.12
N PRO A 86 7.49 -9.36 4.07
CA PRO A 86 8.01 -8.07 4.53
C PRO A 86 8.84 -7.39 3.44
N CYS A 87 8.76 -6.06 3.38
CA CYS A 87 9.40 -5.21 2.38
C CYS A 87 10.19 -4.07 3.04
N GLU A 88 10.93 -3.29 2.25
CA GLU A 88 11.65 -2.11 2.74
C GLU A 88 10.73 -1.07 3.42
N LEU A 89 11.34 -0.16 4.19
CA LEU A 89 10.67 0.96 4.87
C LEU A 89 9.53 0.54 5.81
N GLY A 90 9.50 -0.73 6.24
CA GLY A 90 8.43 -1.27 7.08
C GLY A 90 7.09 -1.38 6.35
N ASN A 91 7.12 -1.59 5.02
CA ASN A 91 5.96 -2.04 4.25
C ASN A 91 5.88 -3.58 4.23
N ALA A 92 4.77 -4.12 3.76
CA ALA A 92 4.61 -5.55 3.51
C ALA A 92 3.63 -5.79 2.35
N VAL A 93 3.72 -6.96 1.72
CA VAL A 93 2.74 -7.43 0.73
C VAL A 93 2.23 -8.80 1.18
N GLN A 94 0.94 -8.86 1.52
CA GLN A 94 0.24 -10.12 1.73
C GLN A 94 -0.15 -10.69 0.38
N VAL A 95 0.49 -11.79 -0.01
CA VAL A 95 0.17 -12.60 -1.19
C VAL A 95 -0.74 -13.75 -0.74
N THR A 96 -1.89 -13.94 -1.38
CA THR A 96 -2.75 -15.11 -1.16
C THR A 96 -3.24 -15.68 -2.49
N PRO A 97 -3.35 -17.01 -2.66
CA PRO A 97 -4.09 -17.60 -3.77
C PRO A 97 -5.53 -17.08 -3.82
N ALA A 98 -6.05 -16.86 -5.02
CA ALA A 98 -7.45 -16.54 -5.24
C ALA A 98 -8.33 -17.81 -5.31
N LYS A 99 -9.65 -17.63 -5.43
CA LYS A 99 -10.59 -18.74 -5.68
C LYS A 99 -10.36 -19.42 -7.03
N ARG A 100 -9.86 -18.68 -8.02
CA ARG A 100 -9.49 -19.19 -9.34
C ARG A 100 -8.06 -19.74 -9.29
N GLN A 101 -7.88 -20.99 -9.71
CA GLN A 101 -6.58 -21.65 -9.70
C GLN A 101 -5.55 -20.84 -10.52
N GLY A 102 -4.37 -20.64 -9.95
CA GLY A 102 -3.27 -19.90 -10.57
C GLY A 102 -3.36 -18.37 -10.48
N PHE A 103 -4.48 -17.81 -9.99
CA PHE A 103 -4.60 -16.37 -9.72
C PHE A 103 -4.24 -16.06 -8.27
N PHE A 104 -3.79 -14.83 -8.03
CA PHE A 104 -3.36 -14.34 -6.72
C PHE A 104 -3.98 -12.99 -6.39
N ILE A 105 -4.26 -12.78 -5.11
CA ILE A 105 -4.61 -11.48 -4.54
C ILE A 105 -3.37 -10.96 -3.82
N LEU A 106 -2.90 -9.77 -4.20
CA LEU A 106 -1.79 -9.09 -3.55
C LEU A 106 -2.32 -7.85 -2.83
N GLN A 107 -2.19 -7.80 -1.51
CA GLN A 107 -2.56 -6.67 -0.67
C GLN A 107 -1.32 -5.98 -0.11
N VAL A 108 -1.12 -4.71 -0.44
CA VAL A 108 -0.01 -3.90 0.04
C VAL A 108 -0.38 -3.18 1.33
N ASP A 109 0.48 -3.23 2.33
CA ASP A 109 0.11 -2.77 3.67
C ASP A 109 0.20 -1.24 3.84
N LYS A 110 1.04 -0.56 3.05
CA LYS A 110 1.21 0.90 2.96
C LYS A 110 1.52 1.31 1.50
N PRO A 111 1.20 2.53 1.03
CA PRO A 111 0.56 3.62 1.75
C PRO A 111 -0.98 3.66 1.63
N ARG A 112 -1.63 2.78 0.84
CA ARG A 112 -3.07 2.89 0.51
C ARG A 112 -3.95 1.65 0.77
N LYS A 113 -3.43 0.58 1.39
CA LYS A 113 -4.12 -0.73 1.49
C LYS A 113 -4.58 -1.29 0.13
N ALA A 114 -3.77 -1.04 -0.90
CA ALA A 114 -4.08 -1.40 -2.28
C ALA A 114 -4.16 -2.91 -2.45
N ARG A 115 -5.21 -3.40 -3.13
CA ARG A 115 -5.43 -4.81 -3.46
C ARG A 115 -5.42 -5.03 -4.97
N TYR A 116 -4.62 -5.96 -5.46
CA TYR A 116 -4.50 -6.29 -6.89
C TYR A 116 -4.95 -7.73 -7.13
N PHE A 117 -5.59 -7.98 -8.26
CA PHE A 117 -5.98 -9.31 -8.72
C PHE A 117 -5.08 -9.70 -9.89
N MET A 118 -4.18 -10.64 -9.65
CA MET A 118 -3.00 -10.86 -10.49
C MET A 118 -2.97 -12.27 -11.07
N HIS A 119 -2.62 -12.39 -12.34
CA HIS A 119 -2.29 -13.67 -12.98
C HIS A 119 -0.80 -13.77 -13.30
N PRO A 120 -0.21 -14.97 -13.32
CA PRO A 120 1.10 -15.20 -13.92
C PRO A 120 1.13 -14.77 -15.40
N VAL A 121 2.34 -14.41 -15.86
CA VAL A 121 2.65 -14.13 -17.27
C VAL A 121 4.01 -14.74 -17.59
N GLU A 122 4.20 -15.24 -18.81
CA GLU A 122 5.49 -15.78 -19.26
C GLU A 122 6.62 -14.73 -19.14
N SER A 123 7.79 -15.15 -18.66
CA SER A 123 8.91 -14.26 -18.35
C SER A 123 10.22 -14.78 -18.91
N ARG A 124 10.73 -14.10 -19.94
CA ARG A 124 11.98 -14.44 -20.64
C ARG A 124 13.25 -14.35 -19.78
N THR A 125 13.16 -13.74 -18.59
CA THR A 125 14.29 -13.59 -17.66
C THR A 125 14.31 -14.66 -16.56
N GLY A 126 13.35 -15.59 -16.55
CA GLY A 126 13.21 -16.62 -15.52
C GLY A 126 12.65 -16.12 -14.18
N ALA A 127 12.67 -14.81 -13.91
CA ALA A 127 12.01 -14.20 -12.77
C ALA A 127 10.49 -14.35 -12.90
N ILE A 128 9.81 -14.72 -11.81
CA ILE A 128 8.36 -14.92 -11.79
C ILE A 128 7.66 -13.56 -11.90
N ARG A 129 6.69 -13.47 -12.81
CA ARG A 129 5.98 -12.24 -13.15
C ARG A 129 4.48 -12.44 -12.98
N LEU A 130 3.83 -11.61 -12.17
CA LEU A 130 2.36 -11.54 -12.10
C LEU A 130 1.88 -10.15 -12.54
N GLU A 131 0.74 -10.09 -13.24
CA GLU A 131 0.14 -8.84 -13.73
C GLU A 131 -1.34 -8.70 -13.35
N ASP A 132 -1.72 -7.46 -13.01
CA ASP A 132 -3.11 -6.99 -12.93
C ASP A 132 -3.32 -5.99 -14.08
N PRO A 133 -3.87 -6.43 -15.23
CA PRO A 133 -4.02 -5.57 -16.41
C PRO A 133 -5.09 -4.49 -16.22
N LYS A 134 -6.07 -4.67 -15.32
CA LYS A 134 -7.11 -3.67 -15.03
C LYS A 134 -6.55 -2.47 -14.25
N ARG A 135 -5.74 -2.76 -13.24
CA ARG A 135 -5.16 -1.75 -12.33
C ARG A 135 -3.79 -1.28 -12.78
N GLY A 136 -3.17 -1.98 -13.74
CA GLY A 136 -1.84 -1.69 -14.26
C GLY A 136 -0.77 -1.90 -13.19
N ALA A 137 -0.75 -3.08 -12.58
CA ALA A 137 0.22 -3.47 -11.57
C ALA A 137 0.97 -4.75 -11.94
N LEU A 138 2.20 -4.85 -11.42
CA LEU A 138 3.21 -5.81 -11.86
C LEU A 138 4.01 -6.27 -10.62
N TRP A 139 3.92 -7.56 -10.29
CA TRP A 139 4.74 -8.20 -9.27
C TRP A 139 5.89 -8.93 -9.97
N LEU A 140 7.13 -8.62 -9.58
CA LEU A 140 8.31 -9.39 -9.93
C LEU A 140 8.79 -10.12 -8.68
N GLN A 141 8.95 -11.43 -8.79
CA GLN A 141 9.60 -12.29 -7.79
C GLN A 141 10.89 -12.82 -8.42
N LEU A 142 12.02 -12.22 -8.02
CA LEU A 142 13.38 -12.64 -8.37
C LEU A 142 13.88 -13.67 -7.34
N GLY A 143 15.07 -14.24 -7.55
CA GLY A 143 15.60 -15.27 -6.64
C GLY A 143 15.77 -14.79 -5.20
N ASN A 144 16.35 -13.61 -4.98
CA ASN A 144 16.69 -13.08 -3.66
C ASN A 144 15.75 -11.99 -3.13
N LYS A 145 14.77 -11.53 -3.93
CA LYS A 145 13.80 -10.50 -3.55
C LYS A 145 12.64 -10.41 -4.52
N SER A 146 11.56 -9.80 -4.08
CA SER A 146 10.38 -9.45 -4.85
C SER A 146 10.10 -7.94 -4.81
N MET A 147 9.31 -7.43 -5.74
CA MET A 147 8.91 -6.02 -5.80
C MET A 147 7.57 -5.85 -6.52
N LEU A 148 6.76 -4.91 -6.07
CA LEU A 148 5.49 -4.53 -6.69
C LEU A 148 5.61 -3.16 -7.36
N MET A 149 5.30 -3.08 -8.64
CA MET A 149 5.27 -1.83 -9.41
C MET A 149 3.86 -1.52 -9.89
N SER A 150 3.48 -0.24 -9.87
CA SER A 150 2.30 0.24 -10.59
C SER A 150 2.73 0.90 -11.89
N GLN A 151 2.50 0.23 -13.01
CA GLN A 151 2.66 0.77 -14.36
C GLN A 151 1.77 2.02 -14.55
N LYS A 152 0.54 2.00 -13.99
CA LYS A 152 -0.44 3.11 -13.99
C LYS A 152 0.00 4.35 -13.18
N LEU A 153 1.13 4.27 -12.47
CA LEU A 153 1.74 5.37 -11.71
C LEU A 153 3.24 5.58 -12.02
N GLY A 154 3.91 4.67 -12.73
CA GLY A 154 5.35 4.68 -12.95
C GLY A 154 6.19 4.47 -11.68
N LEU A 155 5.63 3.82 -10.65
CA LEU A 155 6.18 3.84 -9.28
C LEU A 155 6.32 2.43 -8.67
N ARG A 156 7.42 2.22 -7.94
CA ARG A 156 7.62 1.10 -7.00
C ARG A 156 6.67 1.29 -5.79
N VAL A 157 5.72 0.37 -5.62
CA VAL A 157 4.67 0.43 -4.58
C VAL A 157 5.12 -0.28 -3.29
N ALA A 158 5.87 -1.36 -3.43
CA ALA A 158 6.56 -2.07 -2.36
C ALA A 158 7.82 -2.73 -2.93
N ASP A 159 8.92 -2.74 -2.17
CA ASP A 159 10.22 -3.12 -2.71
C ASP A 159 11.12 -3.87 -1.73
N GLU A 160 12.20 -4.47 -2.27
CA GLU A 160 13.10 -5.38 -1.56
C GLU A 160 12.35 -6.40 -0.68
N CYS A 161 11.20 -6.89 -1.16
CA CYS A 161 10.28 -7.75 -0.43
C CYS A 161 10.83 -9.19 -0.38
N MET A 162 11.12 -9.74 0.80
CA MET A 162 11.80 -11.04 0.92
C MET A 162 10.94 -12.06 1.67
N SER A 163 10.57 -13.14 0.99
CA SER A 163 10.06 -14.35 1.66
C SER A 163 11.20 -15.09 2.40
N PRO A 164 10.91 -16.04 3.31
CA PRO A 164 11.95 -16.80 4.03
C PRO A 164 12.95 -17.51 3.09
N GLU A 165 12.48 -18.01 1.96
CA GLU A 165 13.29 -18.63 0.90
C GLU A 165 14.22 -17.59 0.26
N GLN A 166 13.70 -16.39 -0.03
CA GLN A 166 14.45 -15.29 -0.62
C GLN A 166 15.50 -14.71 0.34
N VAL A 167 15.20 -14.62 1.65
CA VAL A 167 16.19 -14.26 2.68
C VAL A 167 17.34 -15.26 2.69
N THR A 168 17.03 -16.56 2.64
CA THR A 168 18.04 -17.64 2.63
C THR A 168 18.97 -17.49 1.42
N LEU A 169 18.41 -17.34 0.21
CA LEU A 169 19.20 -17.15 -1.01
C LEU A 169 19.94 -15.78 -1.03
N ALA A 170 19.39 -14.73 -0.42
CA ALA A 170 20.08 -13.45 -0.26
C ALA A 170 21.33 -13.57 0.63
N ASP A 171 21.24 -14.31 1.74
CA ASP A 171 22.38 -14.59 2.62
C ASP A 171 23.42 -15.51 1.95
N GLU A 172 23.00 -16.46 1.13
CA GLU A 172 23.91 -17.28 0.31
C GLU A 172 24.63 -16.43 -0.75
N MET A 173 23.91 -15.59 -1.50
CA MET A 173 24.50 -14.65 -2.46
C MET A 173 25.42 -13.62 -1.79
N LYS A 174 25.20 -13.29 -0.52
CA LYS A 174 26.09 -12.43 0.28
C LYS A 174 27.38 -13.13 0.71
N ARG A 175 27.36 -14.46 0.88
CA ARG A 175 28.54 -15.29 1.19
C ARG A 175 29.32 -15.68 -0.07
N ASN A 176 28.62 -15.86 -1.19
CA ASN A 176 29.17 -16.23 -2.49
C ASN A 176 28.53 -15.36 -3.59
N PRO A 177 29.01 -14.12 -3.78
CA PRO A 177 28.45 -13.21 -4.79
C PRO A 177 28.68 -13.75 -6.20
N PRO A 178 27.74 -13.52 -7.14
CA PRO A 178 27.99 -13.80 -8.55
C PRO A 178 29.21 -13.01 -9.03
N ARG A 179 30.11 -13.66 -9.79
CA ARG A 179 31.29 -13.02 -10.39
C ARG A 179 30.89 -11.77 -11.16
N SER A 180 31.71 -10.72 -11.11
CA SER A 180 31.43 -9.52 -11.89
C SER A 180 31.56 -9.81 -13.38
N ILE A 181 30.66 -9.22 -14.17
CA ILE A 181 30.75 -9.19 -15.63
C ILE A 181 31.98 -8.34 -16.08
N LEU A 182 32.60 -7.60 -15.16
CA LEU A 182 33.78 -6.77 -15.38
C LEU A 182 35.11 -7.44 -14.98
N GLU A 183 35.10 -8.59 -14.30
CA GLU A 183 36.32 -9.38 -14.12
C GLU A 183 36.72 -10.05 -15.45
N PRO A 184 38.03 -10.14 -15.78
CA PRO A 184 38.46 -10.94 -16.92
C PRO A 184 38.07 -12.41 -16.70
N ALA A 185 37.54 -13.06 -17.75
CA ALA A 185 37.19 -14.48 -17.69
C ALA A 185 38.41 -15.32 -17.28
N GLU A 186 38.27 -16.12 -16.23
CA GLU A 186 39.35 -17.02 -15.80
C GLU A 186 39.72 -17.98 -16.93
N PRO A 187 41.02 -18.17 -17.22
CA PRO A 187 41.44 -19.10 -18.26
C PRO A 187 41.02 -20.53 -17.87
N HIS A 188 40.14 -21.12 -18.68
CA HIS A 188 39.79 -22.54 -18.55
C HIS A 188 41.07 -23.39 -18.63
N ARG A 189 41.19 -24.34 -17.70
CA ARG A 189 42.39 -25.15 -17.45
C ARG A 189 42.07 -26.63 -17.53
#